data_AF-W1URY2-F1
#
_entry.id   AF-W1URY2-F1
#
_cell.length_a   1.000
_cell.length_b   1.000
_cell.length_c   1.000
_cell.angle_alpha   90.00
_cell.angle_beta   90.00
_cell.angle_gamma   90.00
#
_symmetry.space_group_name_H-M   'P 1'
#
loop_
_entity.id
_entity.type
_entity.pdbx_description
1 polymer ?
#
loop_
_entity_poly.entity_id
_entity_poly.type
_entity_poly.pdbx_seq_one_letter_code
_entity_poly.pdbx_strand_id
1 'polypeptide(L)'
;MKKLSDEDLKTLDRELFKFQNIQRTIDLRRLELETRNPDSQSGPSVGISKPTETIAIRIADDPTLKFLEGFKAIINKLLINLVDEDKEIFNLRWRYPQLRWEEIAEQKFMSKATIYRRRRIILEQYAILKGEL
;
A
#
# COMPACT_ATOMS: atom_id res chain seq x y z
N MET A 1 22.62 10.70 8.97
CA MET A 1 21.31 10.11 8.61
C MET A 1 20.40 10.20 9.82
N LYS A 2 19.16 10.68 9.65
CA LYS A 2 18.16 10.71 10.71
C LYS A 2 17.86 9.26 11.10
N LYS A 3 17.97 8.91 12.38
CA LYS A 3 17.68 7.56 12.87
C LYS A 3 16.19 7.49 13.22
N LEU A 4 15.46 6.52 12.67
CA LEU A 4 14.06 6.31 13.03
C LEU A 4 13.93 5.99 14.52
N SER A 5 13.07 6.75 15.20
CA SER A 5 12.65 6.48 16.57
C SER A 5 11.73 5.26 16.62
N ASP A 6 11.50 4.72 17.81
CA ASP A 6 10.59 3.57 17.97
C ASP A 6 9.14 3.92 17.61
N GLU A 7 8.73 5.18 17.80
CA GLU A 7 7.41 5.66 17.39
C GLU A 7 7.29 5.79 15.86
N ASP A 8 8.37 6.20 15.18
CA ASP A 8 8.41 6.21 13.71
C ASP A 8 8.26 4.77 13.18
N LEU A 9 8.99 3.80 13.75
CA LEU A 9 8.90 2.40 13.36
C LEU A 9 7.49 1.83 13.55
N LYS A 10 6.83 2.15 14.68
CA LYS A 10 5.42 1.73 14.90
C LYS A 10 4.47 2.36 13.89
N THR A 11 4.70 3.61 13.50
CA THR A 11 3.87 4.31 12.52
C THR A 11 3.99 3.67 11.15
N LEU A 12 5.22 3.41 10.69
CA LEU A 12 5.46 2.74 9.41
C LEU A 12 4.90 1.31 9.39
N ASP A 13 5.00 0.58 10.50
CA ASP A 13 4.35 -0.73 10.64
C ASP A 13 2.83 -0.67 10.40
N ARG A 14 2.15 0.29 11.04
CA ARG A 14 0.70 0.48 10.91
C ARG A 14 0.29 0.82 9.49
N GLU A 15 1.11 1.60 8.79
CA GLU A 15 0.86 1.91 7.38
C GLU A 15 0.97 0.67 6.49
N LEU A 16 2.04 -0.12 6.65
CA LEU A 16 2.27 -1.31 5.84
C LEU A 16 1.17 -2.37 6.03
N PHE A 17 0.49 -2.42 7.18
CA PHE A 17 -0.69 -3.28 7.34
C PHE A 17 -1.86 -2.93 6.40
N LYS A 18 -1.95 -1.68 5.93
CA LYS A 18 -2.98 -1.28 4.96
C LYS A 18 -2.77 -1.91 3.57
N PHE A 19 -1.57 -2.43 3.30
CA PHE A 19 -1.24 -3.06 2.03
C PHE A 19 -2.04 -4.32 1.74
N GLN A 20 -2.41 -5.09 2.78
CA GLN A 20 -3.02 -6.42 2.62
C GLN A 20 -4.21 -6.41 1.64
N ASN A 21 -5.01 -5.34 1.69
CA ASN A 21 -6.22 -5.20 0.87
C ASN A 21 -6.09 -4.13 -0.22
N ILE A 22 -4.87 -3.67 -0.54
CA ILE A 22 -4.71 -2.52 -1.43
C ILE A 22 -5.28 -2.78 -2.83
N GLN A 23 -5.03 -3.96 -3.40
CA GLN A 23 -5.52 -4.29 -4.72
C GLN A 23 -7.05 -4.32 -4.74
N ARG A 24 -7.65 -5.02 -3.76
CA ARG A 24 -9.10 -5.06 -3.62
C ARG A 24 -9.70 -3.66 -3.45
N THR A 25 -9.04 -2.79 -2.69
CA THR A 25 -9.50 -1.41 -2.47
C THR A 25 -9.43 -0.58 -3.75
N ILE A 26 -8.36 -0.75 -4.54
CA ILE A 26 -8.22 -0.14 -5.87
C ILE A 26 -9.34 -0.61 -6.79
N ASP A 27 -9.59 -1.92 -6.85
CA ASP A 27 -10.59 -2.51 -7.74
C ASP A 27 -12.01 -2.05 -7.40
N LEU A 28 -12.34 -2.03 -6.09
CA LEU A 28 -13.62 -1.50 -5.62
C LEU A 28 -13.76 -0.01 -5.95
N ARG A 29 -12.70 0.78 -5.77
CA ARG A 29 -12.74 2.22 -6.08
C ARG A 29 -12.96 2.49 -7.57
N ARG A 30 -12.31 1.72 -8.44
CA ARG A 30 -12.52 1.81 -9.90
C ARG A 30 -13.97 1.46 -10.26
N LEU A 31 -14.51 0.37 -9.70
CA LEU A 31 -15.89 -0.04 -9.91
C LEU A 31 -16.89 1.03 -9.44
N GLU A 32 -16.66 1.67 -8.29
CA GLU A 32 -17.48 2.79 -7.82
C GLU A 32 -17.50 3.97 -8.80
N LEU A 33 -16.36 4.30 -9.41
CA LEU A 33 -16.24 5.40 -10.36
C LEU A 33 -16.90 5.08 -11.70
N GLU A 34 -16.85 3.82 -12.13
CA GLU A 34 -17.52 3.31 -13.33
C GLU A 34 -19.05 3.24 -13.17
N THR A 35 -19.54 2.85 -11.99
CA THR A 35 -20.97 2.67 -11.73
C THR A 35 -21.71 3.96 -11.37
N ARG A 36 -21.00 5.00 -10.93
CA ARG A 36 -21.57 6.34 -10.70
C ARG A 36 -21.86 7.04 -12.05
N ASN A 37 -23.00 6.72 -12.66
CA ASN A 37 -23.56 7.46 -13.80
C ASN A 37 -24.22 8.78 -13.35
N PRO A 38 -23.74 9.96 -13.77
CA PRO A 38 -24.46 11.22 -13.54
C PRO A 38 -25.73 11.33 -14.41
N ASP A 39 -25.80 10.57 -15.52
CA ASP A 39 -26.91 10.62 -16.49
C ASP A 39 -28.22 9.98 -15.97
N SER A 40 -28.24 9.55 -14.71
CA SER A 40 -29.47 9.10 -14.04
C SER A 40 -30.30 10.24 -13.43
N GLN A 41 -29.84 11.50 -13.55
CA GLN A 41 -30.64 12.68 -13.22
C GLN A 41 -30.68 13.69 -14.40
N SER A 42 -31.88 13.79 -14.99
CA SER A 42 -32.44 14.95 -15.70
C SER A 42 -32.12 15.17 -17.19
N GLY A 43 -33.12 14.88 -18.02
CA GLY A 43 -33.53 15.73 -19.15
C GLY A 43 -32.85 15.48 -20.52
N PRO A 44 -33.52 15.84 -21.63
CA PRO A 44 -33.00 15.60 -22.98
C PRO A 44 -31.85 16.56 -23.29
N SER A 45 -30.61 16.15 -23.04
CA SER A 45 -29.42 16.91 -23.44
C SER A 45 -29.03 16.59 -24.88
N VAL A 46 -29.19 17.59 -25.76
CA VAL A 46 -28.67 17.60 -27.14
C VAL A 46 -27.15 17.80 -27.10
N GLY A 47 -26.41 16.71 -26.99
CA GLY A 47 -24.96 16.70 -27.06
C GLY A 47 -24.47 15.26 -27.02
N ILE A 48 -23.57 14.89 -27.93
CA ILE A 48 -22.95 13.56 -27.94
C ILE A 48 -22.05 13.46 -26.69
N SER A 49 -22.64 13.05 -25.58
CA SER A 49 -21.93 12.59 -24.40
C SER A 49 -21.06 11.41 -24.83
N LYS A 50 -19.75 11.50 -24.63
CA LYS A 50 -18.84 10.36 -24.71
C LYS A 50 -18.65 9.81 -23.29
N PRO A 51 -19.54 8.93 -22.81
CA PRO A 51 -19.51 8.44 -21.44
C PRO A 51 -18.16 7.80 -21.08
N THR A 52 -17.50 7.15 -22.03
CA THR A 52 -16.18 6.54 -21.85
C THR A 52 -15.06 7.56 -21.56
N GLU A 53 -15.00 8.69 -22.27
CA GLU A 53 -14.01 9.75 -22.01
C GLU A 53 -14.24 10.38 -20.62
N THR A 54 -15.51 10.56 -20.24
CA THR A 54 -15.88 11.14 -18.94
C THR A 54 -15.50 10.21 -17.77
N ILE A 55 -15.69 8.91 -17.91
CA ILE A 55 -15.27 7.91 -16.92
C ILE A 55 -13.74 7.87 -16.82
N ALA A 56 -13.03 7.88 -17.95
CA ALA A 56 -11.57 7.87 -17.98
C ALA A 56 -10.97 9.08 -17.25
N ILE A 57 -11.52 10.27 -17.45
CA ILE A 57 -11.10 11.49 -16.73
C ILE A 57 -11.33 11.33 -15.22
N ARG A 58 -12.49 10.82 -14.79
CA ARG A 58 -12.77 10.63 -13.35
C ARG A 58 -11.81 9.63 -12.69
N ILE A 59 -11.50 8.53 -13.36
CA ILE A 59 -10.53 7.55 -12.88
C ILE A 59 -9.15 8.22 -12.78
N ALA A 60 -8.75 8.94 -13.84
CA ALA A 60 -7.47 9.61 -13.90
C ALA A 60 -7.33 10.75 -12.88
N ASP A 61 -8.43 11.37 -12.44
CA ASP A 61 -8.42 12.49 -11.50
C ASP A 61 -8.78 12.12 -10.06
N ASP A 62 -9.21 10.89 -9.78
CA ASP A 62 -9.59 10.47 -8.44
C ASP A 62 -8.38 10.50 -7.47
N PRO A 63 -8.37 11.36 -6.45
CA PRO A 63 -7.23 11.50 -5.55
C PRO A 63 -7.01 10.26 -4.69
N THR A 64 -8.09 9.55 -4.33
CA THR A 64 -8.02 8.31 -3.57
C THR A 64 -7.34 7.21 -4.38
N LEU A 65 -7.74 7.04 -5.65
CA LEU A 65 -7.12 6.06 -6.53
C LEU A 65 -5.63 6.37 -6.77
N LYS A 66 -5.28 7.63 -7.04
CA LYS A 66 -3.88 8.08 -7.14
C LYS A 66 -3.06 7.71 -5.90
N PHE A 67 -3.60 7.95 -4.71
CA PHE A 67 -2.95 7.60 -3.46
C PHE A 67 -2.74 6.08 -3.33
N LEU A 68 -3.78 5.28 -3.59
CA LEU A 68 -3.71 3.82 -3.47
C LEU A 68 -2.71 3.21 -4.46
N GLU A 69 -2.72 3.68 -5.70
CA GLU A 69 -1.78 3.24 -6.74
C GLU A 69 -0.35 3.65 -6.42
N GLY A 70 -0.14 4.88 -5.94
CA GLY A 70 1.15 5.35 -5.47
C GLY A 70 1.67 4.51 -4.29
N PHE A 71 0.84 4.23 -3.30
CA PHE A 71 1.20 3.40 -2.16
C PHE A 71 1.54 1.96 -2.59
N LYS A 72 0.76 1.37 -3.50
CA LYS A 72 1.07 0.06 -4.10
C LYS A 72 2.42 0.09 -4.84
N ALA A 73 2.69 1.13 -5.62
CA ALA A 73 3.95 1.28 -6.35
C ALA A 73 5.16 1.36 -5.42
N ILE A 74 5.05 2.10 -4.31
CA ILE A 74 6.08 2.18 -3.27
C ILE A 74 6.36 0.79 -2.69
N ILE A 75 5.32 0.02 -2.35
CA ILE A 75 5.50 -1.32 -1.77
C ILE A 75 6.10 -2.30 -2.78
N ASN A 76 5.68 -2.25 -4.04
CA ASN A 76 6.29 -3.07 -5.09
C ASN A 76 7.79 -2.76 -5.22
N LYS A 77 8.17 -1.47 -5.18
CA LYS A 77 9.57 -1.06 -5.22
C LYS A 77 10.34 -1.49 -3.98
N LEU A 78 9.72 -1.41 -2.80
CA LEU A 78 10.29 -1.94 -1.55
C LEU A 78 10.59 -3.43 -1.71
N LEU A 79 9.59 -4.23 -2.10
CA LEU A 79 9.74 -5.68 -2.26
C LEU A 79 10.84 -6.03 -3.27
N ILE A 80 11.00 -5.27 -4.36
CA ILE A 80 12.09 -5.48 -5.33
C ILE A 80 13.46 -5.22 -4.69
N ASN A 81 13.58 -4.19 -3.84
CA ASN A 81 14.83 -3.79 -3.20
C ASN A 81 15.24 -4.69 -2.02
N LEU A 82 14.29 -5.39 -1.40
CA LEU A 82 14.57 -6.31 -0.30
C LEU A 82 15.32 -7.55 -0.79
N VAL A 83 16.23 -8.05 0.04
CA VAL A 83 16.79 -9.40 -0.12
C VAL A 83 15.72 -10.44 0.20
N ASP A 84 15.87 -11.67 -0.29
CA ASP A 84 14.81 -12.68 -0.20
C ASP A 84 14.40 -13.00 1.24
N GLU A 85 15.34 -13.04 2.18
CA GLU A 85 15.05 -13.21 3.61
C GLU A 85 14.16 -12.08 4.16
N ASP A 86 14.43 -10.83 3.77
CA ASP A 86 13.65 -9.68 4.22
C ASP A 86 12.28 -9.62 3.52
N LYS A 87 12.17 -10.10 2.27
CA LYS A 87 10.87 -10.28 1.59
C LYS A 87 10.00 -11.31 2.31
N GLU A 88 10.59 -12.42 2.75
CA GLU A 88 9.87 -13.45 3.50
C GLU A 88 9.38 -12.92 4.85
N ILE A 89 10.26 -12.23 5.59
CA ILE A 89 9.87 -11.53 6.83
C ILE A 89 8.75 -10.52 6.56
N PHE A 90 8.85 -9.76 5.46
CA PHE A 90 7.82 -8.81 5.07
C PHE A 90 6.46 -9.50 4.87
N ASN A 91 6.45 -10.59 4.10
CA ASN A 91 5.22 -11.31 3.81
C ASN A 91 4.63 -11.91 5.09
N LEU A 92 5.44 -12.53 5.96
CA LEU A 92 4.98 -13.07 7.24
C LEU A 92 4.38 -11.98 8.13
N ARG A 93 5.03 -10.82 8.23
CA ARG A 93 4.56 -9.75 9.11
C ARG A 93 3.31 -9.05 8.59
N TRP A 94 3.35 -8.53 7.36
CA TRP A 94 2.34 -7.59 6.87
C TRP A 94 1.24 -8.23 6.04
N ARG A 95 1.35 -9.51 5.63
CA ARG A 95 0.20 -10.26 5.09
C ARG A 95 -0.57 -11.02 6.16
N TYR A 96 0.06 -11.34 7.29
CA TYR A 96 -0.53 -12.09 8.40
C TYR A 96 -0.40 -11.29 9.71
N PRO A 97 -1.26 -10.28 9.93
CA PRO A 97 -1.14 -9.35 11.07
C PRO A 97 -1.23 -10.00 12.45
N GLN A 98 -1.77 -11.22 12.53
CA GLN A 98 -1.79 -12.03 13.74
C GLN A 98 -0.39 -12.49 14.19
N LEU A 99 0.59 -12.60 13.27
CA LEU A 99 1.93 -13.07 13.59
C LEU A 99 2.74 -11.97 14.27
N ARG A 100 3.20 -12.24 15.49
CA ARG A 100 4.10 -11.37 16.25
C ARG A 100 5.54 -11.53 15.78
N TRP A 101 6.37 -10.53 16.04
CA TRP A 101 7.79 -10.56 15.64
C TRP A 101 8.53 -11.76 16.23
N GLU A 102 8.20 -12.14 17.45
CA GLU A 102 8.78 -13.30 18.14
C GLU A 102 8.40 -14.61 17.44
N GLU A 103 7.16 -14.78 17.01
CA GLU A 103 6.68 -15.96 16.28
C GLU A 103 7.34 -16.07 14.90
N ILE A 104 7.52 -14.93 14.22
CA ILE A 104 8.27 -14.88 12.97
C ILE A 104 9.74 -15.25 13.20
N ALA A 105 10.34 -14.79 14.30
CA ALA A 105 11.72 -15.15 14.64
C ALA A 105 11.86 -16.65 14.83
N GLU A 106 10.93 -17.29 15.55
CA GLU A 106 10.89 -18.73 15.74
C GLU A 106 10.75 -19.48 14.41
N GLN A 107 9.78 -19.09 13.56
CA GLN A 107 9.58 -19.71 12.25
C GLN A 107 10.80 -19.58 11.32
N LYS A 108 11.55 -18.48 11.46
CA LYS A 108 12.74 -18.19 10.67
C LYS A 108 14.04 -18.67 11.34
N PHE A 109 13.96 -19.32 12.50
CA PHE A 109 15.12 -19.76 13.31
C PHE A 109 16.10 -18.62 13.64
N MET A 110 15.56 -17.45 13.97
CA MET A 110 16.30 -16.23 14.28
C MET A 110 16.18 -15.82 15.74
N SER A 111 17.19 -15.12 16.25
CA SER A 111 17.09 -14.47 17.55
C SER A 111 16.12 -13.28 17.51
N LYS A 112 15.56 -12.92 18.68
CA LYS A 112 14.75 -11.71 18.83
C LYS A 112 15.52 -10.45 18.36
N ALA A 113 16.79 -10.31 18.73
CA ALA A 113 17.59 -9.17 18.29
C ALA A 113 17.71 -9.09 16.75
N THR A 114 17.89 -10.24 16.10
CA THR A 114 18.00 -10.34 14.64
C THR A 114 16.71 -9.89 13.95
N ILE A 115 15.55 -10.38 14.38
CA ILE A 115 14.28 -10.05 13.72
C ILE A 115 13.94 -8.55 13.86
N TYR A 116 14.21 -7.93 15.02
CA TYR A 116 13.98 -6.49 15.21
C TYR A 116 14.98 -5.63 14.41
N ARG A 117 16.20 -6.14 14.17
CA ARG A 117 17.15 -5.49 13.24
C ARG A 117 16.65 -5.58 11.79
N ARG A 118 16.16 -6.75 11.35
CA ARG A 118 15.56 -6.92 10.02
C ARG A 118 14.33 -6.04 9.83
N ARG A 119 13.43 -5.97 10.82
CA ARG A 119 12.30 -5.02 10.87
C ARG A 119 12.77 -3.60 10.59
N ARG A 120 13.78 -3.12 11.31
CA ARG A 120 14.31 -1.77 11.13
C ARG A 120 14.84 -1.55 9.72
N ILE A 121 15.61 -2.49 9.16
CA ILE A 121 16.13 -2.39 7.78
C ILE A 121 14.98 -2.24 6.77
N ILE A 122 13.94 -3.08 6.88
CA ILE A 122 12.78 -3.02 5.99
C ILE A 122 12.07 -1.66 6.12
N LEU A 123 11.85 -1.18 7.35
CA LEU A 123 11.14 0.07 7.60
C LEU A 123 11.97 1.31 7.20
N GLU A 124 13.30 1.27 7.33
CA GLU A 124 14.18 2.33 6.85
C GLU A 124 14.15 2.42 5.31
N GLN A 125 14.20 1.29 4.60
CA GLN A 125 14.04 1.28 3.14
C GLN A 125 12.67 1.81 2.71
N TYR A 126 11.61 1.42 3.42
CA TYR A 126 10.27 1.94 3.15
C TYR A 126 10.17 3.45 3.34
N ALA A 127 10.71 3.99 4.44
CA ALA A 127 10.73 5.43 4.70
C ALA A 127 11.56 6.21 3.66
N ILE A 128 12.68 5.67 3.18
CA ILE A 128 13.47 6.26 2.08
C ILE A 128 12.62 6.34 0.80
N LEU A 129 11.90 5.25 0.45
CA LEU A 129 11.05 5.23 -0.75
C LEU A 129 9.87 6.19 -0.68
N LYS A 130 9.39 6.52 0.53
CA LYS A 130 8.38 7.56 0.77
C LYS A 130 8.93 8.99 0.76
N GLY A 131 10.25 9.17 0.89
CA GLY A 131 10.88 10.48 1.04
C GLY A 131 10.82 11.05 2.47
N GLU A 132 10.71 10.19 3.48
CA GLU A 132 10.67 10.58 4.90
C GLU A 132 12.03 10.52 5.61
N LEU A 133 13.08 10.07 4.90
CA LEU A 133 14.46 9.91 5.37
C LEU A 133 15.50 10.42 4.35
#